data_AF-A0A7Y8LJ57-F1
#
_entry.id   AF-A0A7Y8LJ57-F1
#
_cell.length_a   1.000
_cell.length_b   1.000
_cell.length_c   1.000
_cell.angle_alpha   90.00
_cell.angle_beta   90.00
_cell.angle_gamma   90.00
#
_symmetry.space_group_name_H-M   'P 1'
#
loop_
_entity.id
_entity.type
_entity.pdbx_description
1 polymer ?
#
loop_
_entity_poly.entity_id
_entity_poly.type
_entity_poly.pdbx_seq_one_letter_code
_entity_poly.pdbx_strand_id
1 'polypeptide(L)'
;MTTTRPPALTPAPAATVPCACTPADCRERCAVEVIDGLLRAAGAVRGAEMDALLDLRWLLRRREDPEGVLALFCQLRRSMEERHYLAFYRLRRWLENHCYATVRLCAGGPERVSPVRLDRFCVEAIRGHCLQTALAPGELAGASRVRFHFATLQ
;
A
#
# COMPACT_ATOMS: atom_id res chain seq x y z
N MET A 1 5.64 -58.29 12.26
CA MET A 1 5.52 -56.92 12.83
C MET A 1 5.90 -55.94 11.72
N THR A 2 4.91 -55.46 10.98
CA THR A 2 5.06 -54.61 9.79
C THR A 2 4.82 -53.16 10.17
N THR A 3 5.88 -52.35 10.14
CA THR A 3 5.83 -50.92 10.47
C THR A 3 5.46 -50.12 9.21
N THR A 4 4.18 -49.77 9.08
CA THR A 4 3.70 -48.84 8.04
C THR A 4 4.01 -47.40 8.48
N ARG A 5 4.96 -46.76 7.80
CA ARG A 5 5.29 -45.33 7.98
C ARG A 5 4.24 -44.46 7.26
N PRO A 6 3.60 -43.49 7.91
CA PRO A 6 2.69 -42.57 7.23
C PRO A 6 3.46 -41.58 6.33
N PRO A 7 2.89 -41.16 5.18
CA PRO A 7 3.54 -40.22 4.30
C PRO A 7 3.60 -38.82 4.93
N ALA A 8 4.76 -38.19 4.82
CA ALA A 8 4.99 -36.82 5.24
C ALA A 8 4.11 -35.86 4.41
N LEU A 9 3.19 -35.16 5.08
CA LEU A 9 2.46 -34.04 4.51
C LEU A 9 3.46 -32.97 4.10
N THR A 10 3.69 -32.87 2.80
CA THR A 10 4.46 -31.79 2.17
C THR A 10 3.71 -30.48 2.44
N PRO A 11 4.35 -29.44 3.01
CA PRO A 11 3.70 -28.14 3.11
C PRO A 11 3.45 -27.64 1.68
N ALA A 12 2.19 -27.37 1.37
CA ALA A 12 1.79 -26.77 0.10
C ALA A 12 2.61 -25.49 -0.11
N PRO A 13 3.24 -25.27 -1.28
CA PRO A 13 3.80 -23.98 -1.59
C PRO A 13 2.65 -22.97 -1.52
N ALA A 14 2.82 -21.96 -0.69
CA ALA A 14 1.94 -20.80 -0.66
C ALA A 14 1.67 -20.39 -2.11
N ALA A 15 0.40 -20.25 -2.47
CA ALA A 15 -0.01 -19.80 -3.78
C ALA A 15 0.54 -18.37 -3.97
N THR A 16 1.75 -18.29 -4.50
CA THR A 16 2.37 -17.06 -4.97
C THR A 16 1.59 -16.69 -6.21
N VAL A 17 0.53 -15.89 -6.06
CA VAL A 17 0.00 -15.14 -7.18
C VAL A 17 1.13 -14.18 -7.58
N PRO A 18 1.83 -14.41 -8.71
CA PRO A 18 2.92 -13.56 -9.09
C PRO A 18 2.29 -12.33 -9.74
N CYS A 19 1.98 -11.31 -8.93
CA CYS A 19 2.08 -9.95 -9.43
C CYS A 19 3.58 -9.60 -9.34
N ALA A 20 4.35 -10.22 -10.24
CA ALA A 20 5.80 -10.08 -10.35
C ALA A 20 6.13 -8.75 -11.05
N CYS A 21 5.73 -7.65 -10.44
CA CYS A 21 6.26 -6.35 -10.77
C CYS A 21 7.38 -6.08 -9.77
N THR A 22 8.60 -6.46 -10.13
CA THR A 22 9.82 -5.95 -9.49
C THR A 22 9.75 -4.41 -9.52
N PRO A 23 10.07 -3.69 -8.43
CA PRO A 23 9.98 -2.23 -8.40
C PRO A 23 10.75 -1.53 -9.54
N ALA A 24 11.82 -2.18 -10.02
CA ALA A 24 12.61 -1.73 -11.17
C ALA A 24 11.87 -1.84 -12.53
N ASP A 25 11.00 -2.84 -12.69
CA ASP A 25 10.25 -3.10 -13.95
C ASP A 25 8.81 -2.57 -13.91
N CYS A 26 8.35 -2.19 -12.72
CA CYS A 26 7.06 -1.54 -12.52
C CYS A 26 7.16 -0.09 -12.99
N ARG A 27 7.18 0.10 -14.32
CA ARG A 27 7.05 1.44 -14.92
C ARG A 27 5.91 2.15 -14.21
N GLU A 28 6.11 3.44 -13.93
CA GLU A 28 5.15 4.36 -13.28
C GLU A 28 3.72 4.26 -13.83
N ARG A 29 3.62 3.72 -15.05
CA ARG A 29 2.40 3.36 -15.75
C ARG A 29 1.55 2.31 -15.03
N CYS A 30 2.04 1.44 -14.16
CA CYS A 30 1.17 0.37 -13.61
C CYS A 30 -0.02 0.92 -12.79
N ALA A 31 0.21 1.89 -11.90
CA ALA A 31 -0.88 2.53 -11.15
C ALA A 31 -1.71 3.48 -12.03
N VAL A 32 -1.05 4.28 -12.87
CA VAL A 32 -1.73 5.23 -13.77
C VAL A 32 -2.58 4.51 -14.83
N GLU A 33 -2.12 3.38 -15.37
CA GLU A 33 -2.86 2.55 -16.33
C GLU A 33 -4.08 1.89 -15.68
N VAL A 34 -3.97 1.47 -14.41
CA VAL A 34 -5.13 0.97 -13.67
C VAL A 34 -6.18 2.07 -13.50
N ILE A 35 -5.75 3.29 -13.15
CA ILE A 35 -6.66 4.44 -13.06
C ILE A 35 -7.26 4.78 -14.42
N ASP A 36 -6.44 4.88 -15.46
CA ASP A 36 -6.89 5.17 -16.83
C ASP A 36 -7.86 4.09 -17.34
N GLY A 37 -7.66 2.82 -16.95
CA GLY A 37 -8.59 1.72 -17.23
C GLY A 37 -9.94 1.91 -16.55
N LEU A 38 -9.96 2.33 -15.28
CA LEU A 38 -11.20 2.66 -14.56
C LEU A 38 -11.92 3.85 -15.20
N LEU A 39 -11.19 4.90 -15.55
CA LEU A 39 -11.74 6.12 -16.17
C LEU A 39 -12.33 5.85 -17.57
N ARG A 40 -11.74 4.93 -18.34
CA ARG A 40 -12.22 4.56 -19.69
C ARG A 40 -13.43 3.62 -19.66
N ALA A 41 -13.64 2.87 -18.58
CA ALA A 41 -14.73 1.91 -18.49
C ALA A 41 -16.07 2.65 -18.32
N ALA A 42 -16.93 2.57 -19.35
CA ALA A 42 -18.23 3.23 -19.34
C ALA A 42 -19.10 2.77 -18.16
N GLY A 43 -19.62 3.72 -17.38
CA GLY A 43 -20.47 3.44 -16.21
C GLY A 43 -19.75 2.85 -14.99
N ALA A 44 -18.44 2.63 -15.05
CA ALA A 44 -17.65 2.09 -13.94
C ALA A 44 -17.51 3.07 -12.77
N VAL A 45 -17.50 4.38 -13.08
CA VAL A 45 -17.17 5.46 -12.15
C VAL A 45 -18.22 6.56 -12.26
N ARG A 46 -18.64 7.15 -11.14
CA ARG A 46 -19.67 8.20 -11.08
C ARG A 46 -19.11 9.50 -10.53
N GLY A 47 -19.40 10.64 -11.16
CA GLY A 47 -19.21 12.01 -10.62
C GLY A 47 -18.03 12.19 -9.66
N ALA A 48 -18.30 12.22 -8.35
CA ALA A 48 -17.27 12.39 -7.31
C ALA A 48 -16.15 11.32 -7.32
N GLU A 49 -16.44 10.10 -7.75
CA GLU A 49 -15.45 9.02 -7.92
C GLU A 49 -14.51 9.30 -9.10
N MET A 50 -15.03 9.94 -10.16
CA MET A 50 -14.27 10.34 -11.34
C MET A 50 -13.27 11.43 -10.96
N ASP A 51 -13.75 12.46 -10.27
CA ASP A 51 -12.92 13.56 -9.80
C ASP A 51 -11.82 13.05 -8.85
N ALA A 52 -12.17 12.22 -7.88
CA ALA A 52 -11.20 11.63 -6.96
C ALA A 52 -10.17 10.73 -7.65
N LEU A 53 -10.54 9.99 -8.71
CA LEU A 53 -9.58 9.23 -9.52
C LEU A 53 -8.65 10.14 -10.34
N LEU A 54 -9.16 11.25 -10.87
CA LEU A 54 -8.35 12.24 -11.57
C LEU A 54 -7.37 12.93 -10.63
N ASP A 55 -7.79 13.27 -9.42
CA ASP A 55 -6.93 13.83 -8.37
C ASP A 55 -5.85 12.83 -7.96
N LEU A 56 -6.22 11.57 -7.71
CA LEU A 56 -5.27 10.50 -7.40
C LEU A 56 -4.25 10.33 -8.52
N ARG A 57 -4.70 10.34 -9.78
CA ARG A 57 -3.82 10.26 -10.95
C ARG A 57 -2.84 11.43 -11.00
N TRP A 58 -3.33 12.65 -10.74
CA TRP A 58 -2.49 13.85 -10.74
C TRP A 58 -1.42 13.80 -9.64
N LEU A 59 -1.80 13.43 -8.42
CA LEU A 59 -0.86 13.29 -7.30
C LEU A 59 0.21 12.22 -7.56
N LEU A 60 -0.20 11.05 -8.09
CA LEU A 60 0.72 9.97 -8.43
C LEU A 60 1.75 10.38 -9.49
N ARG A 61 1.36 11.22 -10.45
CA ARG A 61 2.29 11.75 -11.47
C ARG A 61 3.32 12.71 -10.90
N ARG A 62 2.94 13.51 -9.91
CA ARG A 62 3.85 14.48 -9.27
C ARG A 62 4.80 13.82 -8.28
N ARG A 63 4.36 12.77 -7.59
CA ARG A 63 5.12 12.09 -6.51
C ARG A 63 5.59 13.03 -5.39
N GLU A 64 4.83 14.08 -5.12
CA GLU A 64 5.19 15.10 -4.12
C GLU A 64 4.44 14.91 -2.79
N ASP A 65 3.22 14.39 -2.84
CA ASP A 65 2.34 14.26 -1.68
C ASP A 65 1.90 12.80 -1.45
N PRO A 66 2.77 11.97 -0.86
CA PRO A 66 2.45 10.58 -0.57
C PRO A 66 1.31 10.47 0.45
N GLU A 67 1.18 11.41 1.37
CA GLU A 67 0.10 11.39 2.36
C GLU A 67 -1.26 11.64 1.71
N GLY A 68 -1.36 12.64 0.82
CA GLY A 68 -2.56 12.90 0.03
C GLY A 68 -2.92 11.73 -0.89
N VAL A 69 -1.93 11.06 -1.49
CA VAL A 69 -2.16 9.83 -2.28
C VAL A 69 -2.76 8.72 -1.42
N LEU A 70 -2.20 8.47 -0.23
CA LEU A 70 -2.71 7.45 0.68
C LEU A 70 -4.13 7.79 1.17
N ALA A 71 -4.42 9.07 1.44
CA ALA A 71 -5.73 9.55 1.85
C ALA A 71 -6.79 9.33 0.76
N LEU A 72 -6.49 9.76 -0.47
CA LEU A 72 -7.40 9.56 -1.61
C LEU A 72 -7.58 8.08 -1.92
N PHE A 73 -6.52 7.27 -1.84
CA PHE A 73 -6.64 5.83 -2.00
C PHE A 73 -7.60 5.22 -0.97
N CYS A 74 -7.45 5.54 0.32
CA CYS A 74 -8.36 5.07 1.37
C CYS A 74 -9.81 5.53 1.13
N GLN A 75 -10.02 6.76 0.68
CA GLN A 75 -11.35 7.28 0.34
C GLN A 75 -11.98 6.52 -0.82
N LEU A 76 -11.28 6.42 -1.95
CA LEU A 76 -11.74 5.72 -3.15
C LEU A 76 -12.03 4.26 -2.88
N ARG A 77 -11.19 3.61 -2.06
CA ARG A 77 -11.35 2.21 -1.67
C ARG A 77 -12.70 1.98 -1.00
N ARG A 78 -13.10 2.84 -0.05
CA ARG A 78 -14.40 2.72 0.63
C ARG A 78 -15.60 2.78 -0.31
N SER A 79 -15.53 3.58 -1.38
CA SER A 79 -16.65 3.76 -2.32
C SER A 79 -16.67 2.74 -3.46
N MET A 80 -15.51 2.19 -3.84
CA MET A 80 -15.37 1.51 -5.12
C MET A 80 -14.75 0.11 -5.04
N GLU A 81 -14.13 -0.28 -3.92
CA GLU A 81 -13.42 -1.57 -3.81
C GLU A 81 -14.33 -2.77 -4.09
N GLU A 82 -15.57 -2.74 -3.61
CA GLU A 82 -16.52 -3.84 -3.84
C GLU A 82 -16.83 -4.05 -5.33
N ARG A 83 -16.86 -2.98 -6.13
CA ARG A 83 -17.13 -3.04 -7.58
C ARG A 83 -15.87 -3.29 -8.40
N HIS A 84 -14.72 -2.82 -7.92
CA HIS A 84 -13.48 -2.76 -8.69
C HIS A 84 -12.31 -3.42 -7.94
N TYR A 85 -12.58 -4.52 -7.24
CA TYR A 85 -11.63 -5.17 -6.33
C TYR A 85 -10.24 -5.37 -6.94
N LEU A 86 -10.16 -5.89 -8.17
CA LEU A 86 -8.86 -6.16 -8.81
C LEU A 86 -8.05 -4.89 -9.08
N ALA A 87 -8.72 -3.79 -9.42
CA ALA A 87 -8.06 -2.50 -9.63
C ALA A 87 -7.49 -1.95 -8.31
N PHE A 88 -8.29 -2.01 -7.23
CA PHE A 88 -7.83 -1.60 -5.89
C PHE A 88 -6.74 -2.52 -5.35
N TYR A 89 -6.79 -3.82 -5.61
CA TYR A 89 -5.72 -4.74 -5.27
C TYR A 89 -4.40 -4.37 -5.97
N ARG A 90 -4.42 -4.06 -7.27
CA ARG A 90 -3.23 -3.64 -8.02
C ARG A 90 -2.68 -2.30 -7.51
N LEU A 91 -3.54 -1.31 -7.32
CA LEU A 91 -3.16 0.00 -6.77
C LEU A 91 -2.56 -0.14 -5.38
N ARG A 92 -3.17 -0.97 -4.53
CA ARG A 92 -2.67 -1.27 -3.19
C ARG A 92 -1.25 -1.82 -3.23
N ARG A 93 -1.02 -2.87 -4.02
CA ARG A 93 0.30 -3.51 -4.14
C ARG A 93 1.34 -2.54 -4.69
N TRP A 94 0.95 -1.71 -5.66
CA TRP A 94 1.82 -0.67 -6.18
C TRP A 94 2.21 0.33 -5.09
N LEU A 95 1.24 0.86 -4.34
CA LEU A 95 1.49 1.83 -3.27
C LEU A 95 2.32 1.24 -2.13
N GLU A 96 2.06 0.01 -1.70
CA GLU A 96 2.86 -0.68 -0.66
C GLU A 96 4.33 -0.87 -1.09
N ASN A 97 4.60 -1.00 -2.39
CA ASN A 97 5.96 -1.14 -2.93
C ASN A 97 6.66 0.19 -3.19
N HIS A 98 5.90 1.27 -3.42
CA HIS A 98 6.43 2.59 -3.81
C HIS A 98 6.29 3.65 -2.73
N CYS A 99 5.66 3.34 -1.59
CA CYS A 99 5.55 4.23 -0.45
C CYS A 99 6.20 3.58 0.78
N TYR A 100 6.95 4.37 1.53
CA TYR A 100 7.46 3.98 2.83
C TYR A 100 7.18 5.09 3.85
N ALA A 101 7.17 4.72 5.12
CA ALA A 101 7.07 5.67 6.20
C ALA A 101 8.42 5.81 6.89
N THR A 102 8.78 7.04 7.25
CA THR A 102 9.82 7.29 8.23
C THR A 102 9.19 7.66 9.56
N VAL A 103 9.68 7.04 10.63
CA VAL A 103 9.15 7.17 11.98
C VAL A 103 10.25 7.65 12.90
N ARG A 104 9.98 8.73 13.62
CA ARG A 104 10.84 9.26 14.66
C ARG A 104 10.09 9.20 15.98
N LEU A 105 10.64 8.55 17.00
CA LEU A 105 9.93 8.29 18.27
C LEU A 105 10.03 9.45 19.28
N CYS A 106 11.08 10.25 19.20
CA CYS A 106 11.34 11.41 20.06
C CYS A 106 12.03 12.54 19.28
N ALA A 107 11.96 13.77 19.80
CA ALA A 107 12.66 14.90 19.20
C ALA A 107 14.18 14.65 19.24
N GLY A 108 14.82 14.59 18.06
CA GLY A 108 16.25 14.30 17.92
C GLY A 108 16.63 12.82 17.85
N GLY A 109 15.66 11.89 18.00
CA GLY A 109 15.92 10.45 17.87
C GLY A 109 16.21 10.01 16.43
N PRO A 110 16.78 8.79 16.26
CA PRO A 110 17.01 8.23 14.94
C PRO A 110 15.70 8.03 14.19
N GLU A 111 15.76 8.19 12.88
CA GLU A 111 14.64 7.96 11.98
C GLU A 111 14.64 6.51 11.53
N ARG A 112 13.54 5.81 11.79
CA ARG A 112 13.34 4.40 11.45
C ARG A 112 12.47 4.30 10.21
N VAL A 113 12.86 3.47 9.25
CA VAL A 113 12.04 3.17 8.07
C VAL A 113 11.06 2.07 8.42
N SER A 114 9.79 2.29 8.10
CA SER A 114 8.70 1.35 8.32
C SER A 114 7.95 1.13 6.99
N PRO A 115 7.70 -0.13 6.58
CA PRO A 115 6.93 -0.40 5.38
C PRO A 115 5.49 0.09 5.54
N VAL A 116 4.92 0.64 4.47
CA VAL A 116 3.50 1.01 4.46
C VAL A 116 2.66 -0.25 4.19
N ARG A 117 1.66 -0.48 5.04
CA ARG A 117 0.65 -1.54 4.84
C ARG A 117 -0.71 -0.90 4.65
N LEU A 118 -1.38 -1.27 3.56
CA LEU A 118 -2.66 -0.71 3.15
C LEU A 118 -3.82 -1.69 3.41
N ASP A 119 -3.70 -2.52 4.43
CA ASP A 119 -4.79 -3.32 5.00
C ASP A 119 -5.77 -2.45 5.80
N ARG A 120 -5.35 -1.25 6.20
CA ARG A 120 -6.13 -0.32 7.02
C ARG A 120 -7.02 0.60 6.19
N PHE A 121 -8.07 1.14 6.83
CA PHE A 121 -9.17 1.86 6.17
C PHE A 121 -8.98 3.38 6.08
N CYS A 122 -7.97 3.94 6.77
CA CYS A 122 -7.64 5.37 6.74
C CYS A 122 -6.14 5.59 7.01
N VAL A 123 -5.65 6.80 6.70
CA VAL A 123 -4.24 7.17 6.82
C VAL A 123 -3.76 7.18 8.27
N GLU A 124 -4.63 7.54 9.21
CA GLU A 124 -4.34 7.57 10.64
C GLU A 124 -4.08 6.15 11.16
N ALA A 125 -4.86 5.16 10.69
CA ALA A 125 -4.65 3.77 11.03
C ALA A 125 -3.35 3.23 10.40
N ILE A 126 -3.03 3.65 9.17
CA ILE A 126 -1.73 3.34 8.54
C ILE A 126 -0.58 3.94 9.37
N ARG A 127 -0.71 5.20 9.78
CA ARG A 127 0.26 5.93 10.59
C ARG A 127 0.50 5.24 11.94
N GLY A 128 -0.57 4.85 12.63
CA GLY A 128 -0.52 4.11 13.88
C GLY A 128 0.18 2.76 13.72
N HIS A 129 -0.10 2.03 12.64
CA HIS A 129 0.59 0.79 12.33
C HIS A 129 2.09 1.00 12.08
N CYS A 130 2.46 1.99 11.25
CA CYS A 130 3.87 2.29 10.99
C CYS A 130 4.62 2.65 12.28
N LEU A 131 3.98 3.40 13.19
CA LEU A 131 4.51 3.71 14.51
C LEU A 131 4.72 2.45 15.37
N GLN A 132 3.71 1.58 15.44
CA GLN A 132 3.77 0.33 16.19
C GLN A 132 4.88 -0.60 15.68
N THR A 133 5.02 -0.73 14.36
CA THR A 133 6.08 -1.54 13.74
C THR A 133 7.47 -0.98 14.00
N ALA A 134 7.59 0.34 14.17
CA ALA A 134 8.86 0.99 14.44
C ALA A 134 9.26 0.96 15.92
N LEU A 135 8.37 0.59 16.86
CA LEU A 135 8.67 0.53 18.30
C LEU A 135 9.39 -0.77 18.64
N ALA A 136 10.48 -0.67 19.43
CA ALA A 136 11.08 -1.85 20.04
C ALA A 136 10.30 -2.26 21.30
N PRO A 137 10.39 -3.53 21.73
CA PRO A 137 9.76 -3.98 22.97
C PRO A 137 10.22 -3.11 24.16
N GLY A 138 9.27 -2.52 24.89
CA GLY A 138 9.53 -1.66 26.05
C GLY A 138 9.80 -0.17 25.74
N GLU A 139 9.84 0.23 24.46
CA GLU A 139 9.92 1.64 24.11
C GLU A 139 8.55 2.32 24.17
N LEU A 140 8.51 3.57 24.65
CA LEU A 140 7.33 4.40 24.64
C LEU A 140 7.44 5.46 23.54
N ALA A 141 6.38 5.61 22.75
CA ALA A 141 6.24 6.72 21.83
C ALA A 141 5.87 7.99 22.62
N GLY A 142 6.82 8.91 22.77
CA GLY A 142 6.58 10.21 23.37
C GLY A 142 6.03 11.20 22.34
N ALA A 143 6.93 12.00 21.74
CA ALA A 143 6.60 12.94 20.67
C ALA A 143 6.88 12.33 19.29
N SER A 144 6.17 11.25 18.96
CA SER A 144 6.45 10.52 17.72
C SER A 144 5.95 11.28 16.49
N ARG A 145 6.72 11.20 15.40
CA ARG A 145 6.40 11.81 14.11
C ARG A 145 6.56 10.76 13.03
N VAL A 146 5.54 10.61 12.21
CA VAL A 146 5.54 9.74 11.03
C VAL A 146 5.47 10.63 9.79
N ARG A 147 6.28 10.34 8.78
CA ARG A 147 6.23 11.00 7.47
C ARG A 147 6.19 9.94 6.40
N PHE A 148 5.36 10.13 5.39
CA PHE A 148 5.30 9.23 4.24
C PHE A 148 6.19 9.78 3.14
N HIS A 149 6.79 8.88 2.37
CA HIS A 149 7.68 9.19 1.27
C HIS A 149 7.42 8.23 0.12
N PHE A 150 7.62 8.71 -1.10
CA PHE A 150 7.74 7.81 -2.25
C PHE A 150 9.16 7.22 -2.28
N ALA A 151 9.25 5.92 -2.57
CA ALA A 151 10.51 5.27 -2.90
C ALA A 151 11.11 5.96 -4.13
N THR A 152 12.29 6.54 -3.96
CA THR A 152 13.13 6.92 -5.09
C THR A 152 13.58 5.64 -5.79
N LEU A 153 13.28 5.53 -7.08
CA LEU A 153 13.89 4.52 -7.95
C LEU A 153 15.41 4.71 -7.85
N GLN A 154 16.09 3.80 -7.17
CA GLN A 154 17.54 3.66 -7.26
C GLN A 154 17.88 2.81 -8.47
#